data_AF-A0A356NFW3-F1
#
_entry.id   AF-A0A356NFW3-F1
#
_cell.length_a   1.000
_cell.length_b   1.000
_cell.length_c   1.000
_cell.angle_alpha   90.00
_cell.angle_beta   90.00
_cell.angle_gamma   90.00
#
_symmetry.space_group_name_H-M   'P 1'
#
loop_
_entity.id
_entity.type
_entity.pdbx_description
1 polymer ?
#
loop_
_entity_poly.entity_id
_entity_poly.type
_entity_poly.pdbx_seq_one_letter_code
_entity_poly.pdbx_strand_id
1 'polypeptide(L)' 'SWENGQEKPRVNVILATGISKEVCNEINLGYLDPTTIEPESYAHREHEGILYVPKAGEVLYQLNKPPSWAKPGND' A
#
# COMPACT_ATOMS: atom_id res chain seq x y z
N SER A 1 1.98 -5.44 -14.07
CA SER A 1 2.10 -5.16 -15.52
C SER A 1 0.71 -5.14 -16.12
N TRP A 2 0.57 -4.76 -17.39
CA TRP A 2 -0.66 -4.93 -18.15
C TRP A 2 -0.33 -5.79 -19.36
N GLU A 3 -0.99 -6.94 -19.48
CA GLU A 3 -0.72 -7.94 -20.50
C GLU A 3 -2.05 -8.53 -20.96
N ASN A 4 -2.32 -8.56 -22.27
CA ASN A 4 -3.52 -9.18 -22.85
C ASN A 4 -4.85 -8.68 -22.25
N GLY A 5 -4.95 -7.38 -21.93
CA GLY A 5 -6.15 -6.81 -21.33
C GLY A 5 -6.33 -7.10 -19.83
N GLN A 6 -5.34 -7.72 -19.18
CA GLN A 6 -5.36 -7.99 -17.74
C GLN A 6 -4.30 -7.18 -17.01
N GLU A 7 -4.71 -6.50 -15.94
CA GLU A 7 -3.80 -5.85 -15.01
C GLU A 7 -3.27 -6.84 -13.97
N LYS A 8 -1.98 -6.75 -13.70
CA LYS A 8 -1.27 -7.50 -12.65
C LYS A 8 -0.70 -6.49 -11.65
N PRO A 9 -1.41 -6.22 -10.53
CA PRO A 9 -0.94 -5.30 -9.50
C PRO A 9 0.41 -5.76 -8.94
N ARG A 10 1.32 -4.80 -8.71
CA ARG A 10 2.62 -5.07 -8.07
C ARG A 10 2.54 -5.15 -6.54
N VAL A 11 1.44 -4.64 -6.00
CA VAL A 11 1.15 -4.58 -4.57
C VAL A 11 -0.30 -5.01 -4.36
N ASN A 12 -0.56 -5.65 -3.23
CA ASN A 12 -1.92 -5.93 -2.78
C ASN A 12 -2.33 -4.82 -1.80
N VAL A 13 -3.50 -4.22 -2.04
CA VAL A 13 -4.05 -3.18 -1.16
C VAL A 13 -5.22 -3.78 -0.41
N ILE A 14 -5.17 -3.70 0.92
CA ILE A 14 -6.19 -4.22 1.82
C ILE A 14 -6.78 -3.04 2.59
N LEU A 15 -8.10 -2.95 2.64
CA LEU A 15 -8.81 -1.94 3.41
C LEU A 15 -9.26 -2.52 4.76
N ALA A 16 -8.73 -1.98 5.85
CA ALA A 16 -9.23 -2.18 7.20
C ALA A 16 -10.15 -1.01 7.58
N THR A 17 -11.37 -1.00 7.02
CA THR A 17 -12.33 0.11 7.17
C THR A 17 -13.74 -0.43 7.42
N GLY A 18 -14.71 0.47 7.65
CA GLY A 18 -16.13 0.11 7.75
C GLY A 18 -16.80 -0.23 6.41
N ILE A 19 -16.08 -0.13 5.29
CA ILE A 19 -16.58 -0.55 3.96
C ILE A 19 -16.74 -2.09 3.98
N SER A 20 -17.85 -2.60 3.46
CA SER A 20 -18.12 -4.03 3.48
C SER A 20 -17.12 -4.80 2.62
N LYS A 21 -16.90 -6.07 2.98
CA LYS A 21 -16.02 -6.97 2.24
C LYS A 21 -16.46 -7.11 0.77
N GLU A 22 -17.76 -7.13 0.54
CA GLU A 22 -18.36 -7.26 -0.79
C GLU A 22 -17.98 -6.07 -1.68
N VAL A 23 -18.12 -4.85 -1.16
CA VAL A 23 -17.74 -3.63 -1.88
C VAL A 23 -16.24 -3.60 -2.18
N CYS A 24 -15.38 -3.96 -1.22
CA CYS A 24 -13.93 -4.04 -1.47
C CYS A 24 -13.58 -5.01 -2.61
N ASN A 25 -14.22 -6.18 -2.63
CA ASN A 25 -13.98 -7.20 -3.66
C ASN A 25 -14.43 -6.72 -5.05
N GLU A 26 -15.56 -6.01 -5.15
CA GLU A 26 -16.08 -5.47 -6.42
C GLU A 26 -15.08 -4.53 -7.10
N ILE A 27 -14.26 -3.82 -6.32
CA ILE A 27 -13.24 -2.88 -6.82
C ILE A 27 -11.81 -3.45 -6.76
N ASN A 28 -11.66 -4.78 -6.67
CA ASN A 28 -10.37 -5.49 -6.67
C ASN A 28 -9.42 -5.09 -5.52
N LEU A 29 -9.99 -4.81 -4.33
CA LEU A 29 -9.24 -4.57 -3.10
C LEU A 29 -9.44 -5.71 -2.11
N GLY A 30 -8.43 -5.99 -1.30
CA GLY A 30 -8.57 -6.87 -0.15
C GLY A 30 -9.36 -6.20 0.97
N TYR A 31 -9.87 -7.03 1.88
CA TYR A 31 -10.59 -6.59 3.07
C TYR A 31 -9.96 -7.20 4.33
N LEU A 32 -9.87 -6.40 5.38
CA LEU A 32 -9.54 -6.84 6.74
C LEU A 32 -10.54 -6.23 7.70
N ASP A 33 -10.99 -6.99 8.69
CA ASP A 33 -11.87 -6.45 9.73
C ASP A 33 -11.07 -5.44 10.59
N PRO A 34 -11.46 -4.14 10.62
CA PRO A 34 -10.72 -3.12 11.37
C PRO A 34 -10.67 -3.39 12.88
N THR A 35 -11.57 -4.21 13.43
CA THR A 35 -11.59 -4.56 14.85
C THR A 35 -10.58 -5.65 15.22
N THR A 36 -9.98 -6.29 14.22
CA THR A 36 -9.04 -7.42 14.41
C THR A 36 -7.57 -7.01 14.29
N ILE A 37 -7.29 -5.74 14.00
CA ILE A 37 -5.94 -5.22 13.79
C ILE A 37 -5.62 -4.10 14.78
N GLU A 38 -4.43 -4.14 15.36
CA GLU A 38 -3.86 -3.06 16.18
C GLU A 38 -2.69 -2.43 15.41
N PRO A 39 -2.87 -1.27 14.74
CA PRO A 39 -1.85 -0.68 13.87
C PRO A 39 -0.50 -0.43 14.56
N GLU A 40 -0.52 -0.05 15.84
CA GLU A 40 0.65 0.25 16.66
C GLU A 40 1.52 -1.00 16.90
N SER A 41 0.94 -2.20 16.79
CA SER A 41 1.69 -3.46 16.89
C SER A 41 2.66 -3.70 15.73
N TYR A 42 2.57 -2.88 14.67
CA TYR A 42 3.49 -2.91 13.53
C TYR A 42 4.66 -1.93 13.67
N ALA A 43 4.68 -1.10 14.72
CA ALA A 43 5.76 -0.13 14.94
C ALA A 43 7.10 -0.82 15.26
N HIS A 44 8.21 -0.22 14.81
CA HIS A 44 9.59 -0.68 15.08
C HIS A 44 9.95 -2.06 14.50
N ARG A 45 9.23 -2.49 13.47
CA ARG A 45 9.41 -3.79 12.79
C ARG A 45 10.00 -3.64 11.39
N GLU A 46 10.70 -2.54 11.13
CA GLU A 46 11.32 -2.27 9.82
C GLU A 46 12.37 -3.30 9.45
N HIS A 47 13.03 -3.89 10.46
CA HIS A 47 13.98 -4.99 10.27
C HIS A 47 13.33 -6.28 9.75
N GLU A 48 12.02 -6.45 9.94
CA GLU A 48 11.21 -7.54 9.39
C GLU A 48 10.62 -7.17 8.01
N GLY A 49 10.89 -5.96 7.51
CA GLY A 49 10.29 -5.43 6.28
C GLY A 49 8.89 -4.82 6.47
N ILE A 50 8.49 -4.52 7.71
CA ILE A 50 7.20 -3.92 8.04
C ILE A 50 7.39 -2.43 8.35
N LEU A 51 6.65 -1.57 7.66
CA LEU A 51 6.65 -0.12 7.90
C LEU A 51 5.28 0.32 8.43
N TYR A 52 5.26 0.96 9.60
CA TYR A 52 4.08 1.61 10.16
C TYR A 52 4.15 3.12 9.95
N VAL A 53 3.10 3.69 9.35
CA VAL A 53 2.99 5.13 9.09
C VAL A 53 1.67 5.64 9.67
N PRO A 54 1.64 6.26 10.87
CA PRO A 54 0.40 6.63 11.57
C PRO A 54 -0.44 7.66 10.81
N LYS A 55 0.21 8.68 10.24
CA LYS A 55 -0.43 9.72 9.40
C LYS A 55 -0.11 9.48 7.92
N ALA A 56 -0.43 8.28 7.46
CA ALA A 56 -0.22 7.90 6.07
C ALA A 56 -1.00 8.84 5.12
N GLY A 57 -0.43 9.15 3.96
CA GLY A 57 -1.04 10.04 2.96
C GLY A 57 -0.53 11.48 2.97
N GLU A 58 0.15 11.94 4.02
CA GLU A 58 0.75 13.29 4.09
C GLU A 58 2.23 13.31 3.66
N VAL A 59 2.93 12.17 3.78
CA VAL A 59 4.36 12.04 3.52
C VAL A 59 4.59 11.27 2.23
N LEU A 60 5.32 11.89 1.28
CA LEU A 60 5.79 11.24 0.07
C LEU A 60 7.17 10.61 0.33
N TYR A 61 7.27 9.29 0.13
CA TYR A 61 8.52 8.55 0.29
C TYR A 61 9.29 8.45 -1.03
N GLN A 62 10.58 8.76 -0.99
CA GLN A 62 11.50 8.57 -2.12
C GLN A 62 12.55 7.52 -1.79
N LEU A 63 12.89 6.68 -2.76
CA LEU A 63 13.98 5.72 -2.62
C LEU A 63 15.33 6.44 -2.57
N ASN A 64 16.25 5.99 -1.71
CA ASN A 64 17.63 6.49 -1.65
C ASN A 64 18.36 6.37 -2.99
N LYS A 65 17.98 5.38 -3.80
CA LYS A 65 18.45 5.19 -5.17
C LYS A 65 17.23 5.22 -6.10
N PRO A 66 16.73 6.41 -6.49
CA PRO A 66 15.55 6.50 -7.30
C PRO A 66 15.83 5.92 -8.71
N PRO A 67 14.84 5.30 -9.36
CA PRO A 67 14.98 4.91 -10.75
C PRO A 67 15.19 6.14 -11.63
N SER A 68 15.77 5.96 -12.81
CA SER A 68 16.12 7.07 -13.73
C SER A 68 14.95 8.01 -14.02
N TRP A 69 13.75 7.46 -14.21
CA TRP A 69 12.54 8.23 -14.49
C TRP A 69 12.01 9.06 -13.30
N ALA A 70 12.50 8.82 -12.08
CA ALA A 70 12.06 9.53 -10.87
C ALA A 70 13.08 10.56 -10.36
N LYS A 71 14.15 10.84 -11.12
CA LYS A 71 15.15 11.85 -10.77
C LYS A 71 14.61 13.26 -11.13
N PRO A 72 14.66 14.25 -10.21
CA PRO A 72 14.27 15.62 -10.52
C PRO A 72 15.13 16.21 -11.65
N GLY A 73 14.51 16.91 -12.60
CA GLY A 73 15.23 17.63 -13.68
C GLY A 73 15.60 16.79 -14.90
N ASN A 74 14.86 15.72 -15.16
CA ASN A 74 15.04 14.88 -16.35
C ASN A 74 14.03 15.30 -17.44
N ASP A 75 14.10 16.57 -17.83
CA ASP A 75 13.48 17.12 -19.04
C ASP A 75 14.47 17.05 -20.21
#